data_AF-A0A3L6QBD5-F1
#
_entry.id   AF-A0A3L6QBD5-F1
#
_cell.length_a   1.000
_cell.length_b   1.000
_cell.length_c   1.000
_cell.angle_alpha   90.00
_cell.angle_beta   90.00
_cell.angle_gamma   90.00
#
_symmetry.space_group_name_H-M   'P 1'
#
loop_
_entity.id
_entity.type
_entity.pdbx_description
1 polymer ?
#
loop_
_entity_poly.entity_id
_entity_poly.type
_entity_poly.pdbx_seq_one_letter_code
_entity_poly.pdbx_strand_id
1 'polypeptide(L)' 'MGRALFTYQACLDPLKPPTFKCEAGHVVCGSCRVSHGQACGCAATTIACPDVDAFVREAKVPCPHYH' A
#
# COMPACT_ATOMS: atom_id res chain seq x y z
N MET A 1 -12.83 12.13 -11.63
CA MET A 1 -12.96 10.69 -11.34
C MET A 1 -11.55 10.16 -11.14
N GLY A 2 -11.06 10.08 -9.91
CA GLY A 2 -9.64 9.82 -9.64
C GLY A 2 -9.44 9.46 -8.19
N ARG A 3 -10.12 8.40 -7.75
CA ARG A 3 -9.95 7.84 -6.42
C ARG A 3 -9.67 6.36 -6.59
N ALA A 4 -8.73 5.87 -5.78
CA ALA A 4 -8.37 4.46 -5.58
C ALA A 4 -7.47 3.82 -6.65
N LEU A 5 -6.17 4.11 -6.62
CA LEU A 5 -5.15 3.14 -7.05
C LEU A 5 -4.43 2.46 -5.87
N PHE A 6 -4.64 2.92 -4.62
CA PHE A 6 -3.90 2.41 -3.45
C PHE A 6 -4.77 2.18 -2.20
N THR A 7 -6.08 2.12 -2.33
CA THR A 7 -6.96 1.77 -1.19
C THR A 7 -7.17 0.26 -1.17
N TYR A 8 -6.15 -0.50 -0.80
CA TYR A 8 -6.44 -1.83 -0.25
C TYR A 8 -6.96 -1.60 1.17
N GLN A 9 -8.14 -2.16 1.48
CA GLN A 9 -8.87 -2.01 2.75
C GLN A 9 -8.08 -2.33 4.04
N ALA A 10 -6.80 -2.73 3.95
CA ALA A 10 -5.94 -2.97 5.10
C ALA A 10 -5.11 -1.76 5.56
N CYS A 11 -4.76 -0.79 4.69
CA CYS A 11 -4.18 0.48 5.13
C CYS A 11 -5.32 1.52 4.97
N LEU A 12 -5.97 1.94 6.08
CA LEU A 12 -6.97 3.02 6.07
C LEU A 12 -6.33 4.40 5.81
N ASP A 13 -5.00 4.44 5.88
CA ASP A 13 -4.13 5.57 5.61
C ASP A 13 -3.42 5.42 4.26
N PRO A 14 -2.85 6.52 3.72
CA PRO A 14 -1.95 6.45 2.58
C PRO A 14 -0.87 5.40 2.79
N LEU A 15 -0.51 4.68 1.72
CA LEU A 15 0.61 3.75 1.78
C LEU A 15 1.86 4.49 2.27
N LYS A 16 2.64 3.79 3.10
CA LYS A 16 3.94 4.24 3.56
C LYS A 16 5.02 3.27 3.08
N PRO A 17 6.14 3.76 2.52
CA PRO A 17 7.29 2.92 2.24
C PRO A 17 7.78 2.22 3.53
N PRO A 18 8.34 1.01 3.44
CA PRO A 18 8.45 0.19 2.24
C PRO A 18 7.12 -0.47 1.84
N THR A 19 6.86 -0.50 0.54
CA THR A 19 5.71 -1.17 -0.09
C THR A 19 6.12 -2.52 -0.68
N PHE A 20 5.16 -3.44 -0.67
CA PHE A 20 5.34 -4.81 -1.12
C PHE A 20 4.21 -5.20 -2.05
N LYS A 21 4.50 -6.03 -3.04
CA LYS A 21 3.52 -6.60 -3.96
C LYS A 21 3.37 -8.10 -3.70
N CYS A 22 2.14 -8.59 -3.52
CA CYS A 22 1.86 -10.02 -3.44
C CYS A 22 1.75 -10.63 -4.86
N GLU A 23 1.69 -11.96 -4.95
CA GLU A 23 1.58 -12.67 -6.23
C GLU A 23 0.29 -12.34 -7.00
N ALA A 24 -0.80 -12.03 -6.29
CA ALA A 24 -2.06 -11.56 -6.90
C ALA A 24 -1.98 -10.09 -7.38
N GLY A 25 -0.85 -9.42 -7.14
CA GLY A 25 -0.60 -8.06 -7.61
C GLY A 25 -1.05 -6.94 -6.68
N HIS A 26 -1.58 -7.25 -5.50
CA HIS A 26 -1.92 -6.24 -4.49
C HIS A 26 -0.66 -5.60 -3.92
N VAL A 27 -0.72 -4.29 -3.72
CA VAL A 27 0.33 -3.50 -3.06
C VAL A 27 -0.07 -3.23 -1.61
N VAL A 28 0.84 -3.50 -0.69
CA VAL A 28 0.63 -3.30 0.75
C VAL A 28 1.80 -2.59 1.42
N CYS A 29 1.49 -1.83 2.47
CA CYS A 29 2.47 -1.21 3.33
C CYS A 29 3.13 -2.26 4.24
N GLY A 30 4.38 -2.06 4.66
CA GLY A 30 5.12 -3.05 5.47
C GLY A 30 4.40 -3.50 6.75
N SER A 31 3.61 -2.61 7.37
CA SER A 31 2.80 -2.93 8.56
C SER A 31 1.59 -3.81 8.25
N CYS A 32 1.02 -3.71 7.05
CA CYS A 32 -0.18 -4.48 6.68
C CYS A 32 0.15 -5.76 5.92
N ARG A 33 1.42 -5.96 5.53
CA ARG A 33 1.91 -7.14 4.82
C ARG A 33 1.51 -8.47 5.48
N VAL A 34 1.68 -8.59 6.80
CA VAL A 34 1.42 -9.84 7.53
C VAL A 34 -0.08 -10.16 7.56
N SER A 35 -0.90 -9.20 7.97
CA SER A 35 -2.35 -9.36 8.01
C SER A 35 -2.95 -9.57 6.62
N HIS A 36 -2.39 -8.93 5.59
CA HIS A 36 -2.78 -9.13 4.20
C HIS A 36 -2.55 -10.57 3.73
N GLY A 37 -1.40 -11.18 4.07
CA GLY A 37 -1.10 -12.57 3.67
C GLY A 37 -2.17 -13.56 4.15
N GLN A 38 -2.78 -13.30 5.30
CA GLN A 38 -3.88 -14.13 5.84
C GLN A 38 -5.20 -13.89 5.10
N ALA A 39 -5.50 -12.63 4.75
CA ALA A 39 -6.78 -12.25 4.14
C ALA A 39 -6.84 -12.48 2.62
N CYS A 40 -5.71 -12.27 1.93
CA CYS A 40 -5.66 -12.34 0.46
C CYS A 40 -5.83 -13.76 -0.06
N GLY A 41 -5.55 -14.79 0.75
CA GLY A 41 -5.55 -16.20 0.34
C GLY A 41 -4.46 -16.57 -0.68
N CYS A 42 -3.97 -15.59 -1.43
CA CYS A 42 -2.86 -15.67 -2.35
C CYS A 42 -1.59 -15.15 -1.65
N ALA A 43 -0.63 -16.06 -1.52
CA ALA A 43 0.76 -15.81 -1.18
C ALA A 43 1.03 -15.26 0.23
N ALA A 44 1.55 -16.14 1.10
CA ALA A 44 2.35 -15.74 2.26
C ALA A 44 3.61 -14.93 1.87
N THR A 45 3.94 -14.92 0.58
CA THR A 45 5.10 -14.28 -0.03
C THR A 45 4.72 -12.95 -0.67
N THR A 46 5.46 -11.91 -0.30
CA THR A 46 5.35 -10.58 -0.90
C THR A 46 6.75 -10.10 -1.24
N ILE A 47 6.90 -9.44 -2.38
CA ILE A 47 8.19 -8.94 -2.87
C ILE A 47 8.22 -7.42 -2.68
N ALA A 48 9.35 -6.86 -2.29
CA ALA A 48 9.51 -5.41 -2.18
C ALA A 48 9.30 -4.73 -3.54
N CYS A 49 8.59 -3.61 -3.57
CA CYS A 49 8.23 -2.89 -4.79
C CYS A 49 8.69 -1.43 -4.73
N PRO A 50 9.99 -1.15 -4.95
CA PRO A 50 10.55 0.19 -4.76
C PRO A 50 10.04 1.23 -5.77
N ASP A 51 9.52 0.79 -6.92
CA ASP A 51 8.85 1.66 -7.90
C ASP A 51 7.64 2.36 -7.27
N VAL A 52 6.83 1.60 -6.53
CA VAL A 52 5.67 2.17 -5.83
C VAL A 52 6.12 3.02 -4.65
N ASP A 53 7.23 2.70 -3.99
CA ASP A 53 7.79 3.58 -2.95
C ASP A 53 8.14 4.96 -3.50
N ALA A 54 8.72 5.03 -4.71
CA ALA A 54 9.02 6.31 -5.34
C ALA A 54 7.73 7.11 -5.61
N PHE A 55 6.73 6.46 -6.20
CA PHE A 55 5.43 7.09 -6.46
C PHE A 55 4.75 7.59 -5.18
N VAL A 56 4.75 6.76 -4.14
CA VAL A 56 4.17 7.10 -2.82
C VAL A 56 4.90 8.29 -2.19
N ARG A 57 6.22 8.39 -2.33
CA ARG A 57 7.00 9.53 -1.81
C ARG A 57 6.72 10.83 -2.56
N GLU A 58 6.41 10.76 -3.84
CA GLU A 58 6.08 11.95 -4.65
C GLU A 58 4.61 12.38 -4.52
N ALA A 59 3.75 11.53 -3.95
CA ALA A 59 2.34 11.83 -3.77
C ALA A 59 2.14 13.04 -2.84
N LYS A 60 1.54 14.11 -3.38
CA LYS A 60 1.10 15.27 -2.59
C LYS A 60 -0.21 14.94 -1.88
N VAL A 61 -0.15 14.76 -0.57
CA VAL A 61 -1.34 14.62 0.28
C VAL A 61 -1.68 15.96 0.94
N PRO A 62 -2.97 16.30 1.08
CA PRO A 62 -3.37 17.49 1.83
C PRO A 62 -2.92 17.38 3.29
N CYS A 63 -2.53 18.51 3.89
CA CYS A 63 -2.21 18.54 5.31
C CYS A 63 -3.48 18.18 6.11
N PRO A 64 -3.43 17.19 7.01
CA PRO A 64 -4.61 16.78 7.79
C PRO A 64 -5.09 17.87 8.76
N HIS A 65 -4.27 18.91 8.99
CA HIS A 65 -4.57 20.03 9.90
C HIS A 65 -4.75 21.36 9.17
N TYR A 66 -5.26 21.36 7.93
CA TYR A 66 -5.68 22.62 7.31
C TYR A 66 -6.83 23.22 8.14
N HIS A 67 -6.57 24.34 8.82
CA HIS A 67 -7.57 25.19 9.47
C HIS A 67 -7.50 26.57 8.85
#